data_AF-A0A529MIB1-F1
#
_entry.id   AF-A0A529MIB1-F1
#
_cell.length_a   1.000
_cell.length_b   1.000
_cell.length_c   1.000
_cell.angle_alpha   90.00
_cell.angle_beta   90.00
_cell.angle_gamma   90.00
#
_symmetry.space_group_name_H-M   'P 1'
#
loop_
_entity.id
_entity.type
_entity.pdbx_description
1 polymer ?
#
loop_
_entity_poly.entity_id
_entity_poly.type
_entity_poly.pdbx_seq_one_letter_code
_entity_poly.pdbx_strand_id
1 'polypeptide(L)'
;RAHLLTEVLQDLYEGTPPSGPRIWELTRYAVAPGFRDGKRGVSTVGTELIAGFVEWGLKRNVNQVIIEFEPMWVLRALQLHFLATPLGYQRTYGNQQVVATLLTFTEHTLD
;
A
#
# COMPACT_ATOMS: atom_id res chain seq x y z
N ARG A 1 17.46 -3.69 2.51
CA ARG A 1 17.75 -2.25 2.27
C ARG A 1 16.88 -1.47 3.24
N ALA A 2 17.42 -0.49 3.95
CA ALA A 2 16.68 0.33 4.89
C ALA A 2 15.49 1.05 4.21
N HIS A 3 14.30 0.97 4.80
CA HIS A 3 13.07 1.63 4.37
C HIS A 3 12.10 1.80 5.56
N LEU A 4 10.91 2.40 5.36
CA LEU A 4 10.05 2.84 6.47
C LEU A 4 9.68 1.70 7.43
N LEU A 5 9.20 0.57 6.89
CA LEU A 5 8.83 -0.61 7.68
C LEU A 5 10.01 -1.19 8.47
N THR A 6 11.20 -1.25 7.86
CA THR A 6 12.37 -1.92 8.45
C THR A 6 13.17 -1.04 9.41
N GLU A 7 13.08 0.29 9.29
CA GLU A 7 13.84 1.21 10.13
C GLU A 7 12.99 1.94 11.15
N VAL A 8 11.73 2.24 10.84
CA VAL A 8 10.89 3.13 11.66
C VAL A 8 9.69 2.39 12.26
N LEU A 9 8.99 1.58 11.47
CA LEU A 9 7.74 0.91 11.87
C LEU A 9 7.96 -0.59 12.10
N GLN A 10 9.04 -0.93 12.81
CA GLN A 10 9.51 -2.30 12.99
C GLN A 10 8.54 -3.20 13.78
N ASP A 11 7.61 -2.59 14.52
CA ASP A 11 6.59 -3.27 15.33
C ASP A 11 5.30 -3.62 14.56
N LEU A 12 5.27 -3.38 13.24
CA LEU A 12 4.14 -3.71 12.36
C LEU A 12 4.26 -5.03 11.59
N TYR A 13 5.35 -5.77 11.73
CA TYR A 13 5.50 -7.07 11.09
C TYR A 13 5.95 -8.15 12.08
N GLU A 14 5.55 -9.38 11.80
CA GLU A 14 5.97 -10.56 12.55
C GLU A 14 7.06 -11.31 11.77
N GLY A 15 8.13 -11.71 12.45
CA GLY A 15 9.22 -12.48 11.84
C GLY A 15 10.10 -11.65 10.90
N THR A 16 10.30 -12.13 9.67
CA THR A 16 11.17 -11.48 8.67
C THR A 16 10.31 -10.71 7.66
N PRO A 17 10.54 -9.40 7.47
CA PRO A 17 9.74 -8.62 6.54
C PRO A 17 10.05 -9.03 5.09
N PRO A 18 9.08 -8.95 4.16
CA PRO A 18 9.31 -9.28 2.77
C PRO A 18 10.41 -8.40 2.16
N SER A 19 11.34 -9.03 1.44
CA SER A 19 12.40 -8.32 0.74
C SER A 19 12.75 -9.03 -0.56
N GLY A 20 12.94 -8.27 -1.63
CA GLY A 20 13.31 -8.84 -2.92
C GLY A 20 13.30 -7.81 -4.04
N PRO A 21 13.85 -8.15 -5.22
CA PRO A 21 13.97 -7.22 -6.34
C PRO A 21 12.62 -6.80 -6.95
N ARG A 22 11.56 -7.59 -6.71
CA ARG A 22 10.20 -7.34 -7.20
C ARG A 22 9.27 -6.72 -6.16
N ILE A 23 9.79 -6.43 -4.97
CA ILE A 23 9.03 -5.90 -3.83
C ILE A 23 9.52 -4.49 -3.55
N TRP A 24 8.60 -3.53 -3.57
CA TRP A 24 8.88 -2.13 -3.26
C TRP A 24 8.01 -1.64 -2.11
N GLU A 25 8.40 -0.56 -1.45
CA GLU A 25 7.58 0.08 -0.42
C GLU A 25 7.04 1.40 -0.98
N LEU A 26 5.71 1.56 -0.94
CA LEU A 26 5.06 2.80 -1.37
C LEU A 26 4.75 3.64 -0.13
N THR A 27 5.46 4.75 0.00
CA THR A 27 5.27 5.71 1.09
C THR A 27 4.74 7.04 0.55
N ARG A 28 4.18 7.86 1.45
CA ARG A 28 3.78 9.25 1.16
C ARG A 28 2.75 9.41 0.05
N TYR A 29 1.92 8.41 -0.19
CA TYR A 29 0.72 8.55 -1.02
C TYR A 29 -0.14 9.70 -0.47
N ALA A 30 -0.41 10.70 -1.32
CA ALA A 30 -1.16 11.88 -0.94
C ALA A 30 -1.89 12.49 -2.15
N VAL A 31 -3.13 12.90 -1.94
CA VAL A 31 -3.93 13.68 -2.90
C VAL A 31 -4.19 15.05 -2.30
N ALA A 32 -4.00 16.12 -3.07
CA ALA A 32 -4.25 17.48 -2.60
C ALA A 32 -5.76 17.70 -2.31
N PRO A 33 -6.14 18.50 -1.30
CA PRO A 33 -7.54 18.59 -0.84
C PRO A 33 -8.57 18.91 -1.93
N GLY A 34 -8.23 19.76 -2.90
CA GLY A 34 -9.14 20.13 -4.00
C GLY A 34 -9.43 19.02 -5.01
N PHE A 35 -8.72 17.89 -4.93
CA PHE A 35 -8.85 16.74 -5.82
C PHE A 35 -9.37 15.48 -5.11
N ARG A 36 -9.88 15.63 -3.88
CA ARG A 36 -10.44 14.52 -3.11
C ARG A 36 -11.96 14.43 -3.33
N ASP A 37 -12.42 13.35 -3.96
CA ASP A 37 -13.85 13.08 -4.15
C ASP A 37 -14.48 12.54 -2.86
N GLY A 38 -14.98 13.46 -2.04
CA GLY A 38 -15.73 13.14 -0.82
C GLY A 38 -14.91 12.44 0.28
N LYS A 39 -15.59 12.09 1.39
CA LYS A 39 -14.93 11.62 2.63
C LYS A 39 -14.64 10.11 2.67
N ARG A 40 -15.16 9.31 1.73
CA ARG A 40 -15.29 7.83 1.90
C ARG A 40 -14.83 6.98 0.71
N GLY A 41 -14.25 7.56 -0.33
CA GLY A 41 -13.75 6.83 -1.51
C GLY A 41 -12.25 7.03 -1.75
N VAL A 42 -11.71 6.32 -2.75
CA VAL A 42 -10.50 6.76 -3.45
C VAL A 42 -10.99 7.80 -4.47
N SER A 43 -10.44 9.00 -4.42
CA SER A 43 -10.72 10.02 -5.44
C SER A 43 -10.28 9.54 -6.81
N THR A 44 -10.86 10.05 -7.90
CA THR A 44 -10.41 9.78 -9.27
C THR A 44 -8.89 10.01 -9.39
N VAL A 45 -8.38 11.14 -8.91
CA VAL A 45 -6.94 11.42 -8.89
C VAL A 45 -6.15 10.39 -8.07
N GLY A 46 -6.74 9.87 -7.00
CA GLY A 46 -6.11 8.86 -6.17
C GLY A 46 -6.02 7.51 -6.87
N THR A 47 -7.07 7.13 -7.59
CA THR A 47 -7.09 5.92 -8.42
C THR A 47 -6.07 6.01 -9.54
N GLU A 48 -5.95 7.16 -10.21
CA GLU A 48 -4.92 7.39 -11.24
C GLU A 48 -3.49 7.27 -10.68
N LEU A 49 -3.24 7.74 -9.45
CA LEU A 49 -1.94 7.55 -8.80
C LEU A 49 -1.64 6.08 -8.52
N ILE A 50 -2.63 5.30 -8.10
CA ILE A 50 -2.50 3.86 -7.88
C ILE A 50 -2.24 3.15 -9.21
N ALA A 51 -3.01 3.47 -10.26
CA ALA A 51 -2.84 2.92 -11.59
C ALA A 51 -1.43 3.21 -12.14
N GLY A 52 -0.96 4.46 -12.02
CA GLY A 52 0.39 4.84 -12.45
C GLY A 52 1.50 4.05 -11.73
N PHE A 53 1.32 3.74 -10.44
CA PHE A 53 2.24 2.87 -9.72
C PHE A 53 2.21 1.42 -10.24
N VAL A 54 1.01 0.86 -10.45
CA VAL A 54 0.84 -0.51 -10.98
C VAL A 54 1.45 -0.63 -12.37
N GLU A 55 1.16 0.31 -13.28
CA GLU A 55 1.73 0.35 -14.63
C GLU A 55 3.25 0.42 -14.61
N TRP A 56 3.82 1.29 -13.78
CA TRP A 56 5.26 1.39 -13.59
C TRP A 56 5.83 0.07 -13.08
N GLY A 57 5.17 -0.55 -12.11
CA GLY A 57 5.59 -1.80 -11.49
C GLY A 57 5.68 -2.91 -12.52
N LEU A 58 4.61 -3.14 -13.28
CA LEU A 58 4.56 -4.16 -14.32
C LEU A 58 5.68 -3.96 -15.36
N LYS A 59 5.91 -2.72 -15.82
CA LYS A 59 7.00 -2.38 -16.75
C LYS A 59 8.40 -2.61 -16.18
N ARG A 60 8.56 -2.59 -14.85
CA ARG A 60 9.84 -2.76 -14.14
C ARG A 60 10.01 -4.13 -13.50
N ASN A 61 9.12 -5.09 -13.77
CA ASN A 61 9.11 -6.40 -13.13
C ASN A 61 8.98 -6.33 -11.60
N VAL A 62 8.18 -5.38 -11.12
CA VAL A 62 7.76 -5.21 -9.73
C VAL A 62 6.28 -5.53 -9.68
N ASN A 63 5.89 -6.50 -8.85
CA ASN A 63 4.49 -6.95 -8.75
C ASN A 63 3.98 -7.01 -7.30
N GLN A 64 4.80 -6.51 -6.37
CA GLN A 64 4.47 -6.51 -4.95
C GLN A 64 4.85 -5.18 -4.33
N VAL A 65 3.99 -4.69 -3.45
CA VAL A 65 4.18 -3.43 -2.73
C VAL A 65 3.85 -3.57 -1.26
N ILE A 66 4.73 -3.06 -0.41
CA ILE A 66 4.50 -2.90 1.03
C ILE A 66 3.91 -1.52 1.24
N ILE A 67 2.81 -1.45 2.01
CA ILE A 67 2.19 -0.19 2.42
C ILE A 67 1.74 -0.27 3.87
N GLU A 68 2.02 0.79 4.64
CA GLU A 68 1.52 1.01 5.99
C GLU A 68 0.38 2.02 5.95
N PHE A 69 -0.84 1.56 6.21
CA PHE A 69 -2.04 2.40 6.12
C PHE A 69 -3.09 2.02 7.18
N GLU A 70 -4.18 2.78 7.22
CA GLU A 70 -5.33 2.46 8.07
C GLU A 70 -5.97 1.13 7.65
N PRO A 71 -6.36 0.25 8.60
CA PRO A 71 -6.86 -1.09 8.30
C PRO A 71 -7.99 -1.18 7.27
N MET A 72 -8.83 -0.14 7.18
CA MET A 72 -9.90 -0.08 6.18
C MET A 72 -9.40 -0.15 4.74
N TRP A 73 -8.15 0.24 4.48
CA TRP A 73 -7.53 0.17 3.17
C TRP A 73 -7.18 -1.26 2.74
N VAL A 74 -7.07 -2.22 3.67
CA VAL A 74 -6.92 -3.65 3.31
C VAL A 74 -8.11 -4.11 2.47
N LEU A 75 -9.33 -3.83 2.94
CA LEU A 75 -10.56 -4.20 2.23
C LEU A 75 -10.68 -3.45 0.90
N ARG A 76 -10.28 -2.17 0.86
CA ARG A 76 -10.26 -1.41 -0.40
C ARG A 76 -9.26 -1.96 -1.41
N ALA A 77 -8.09 -2.40 -0.96
CA ALA A 77 -7.09 -2.99 -1.84
C ALA A 77 -7.65 -4.26 -2.51
N LEU A 78 -8.38 -5.10 -1.77
CA LEU A 78 -9.08 -6.26 -2.33
C LEU A 78 -10.14 -5.86 -3.37
N GLN A 79 -10.88 -4.77 -3.12
CA GLN A 79 -11.86 -4.23 -4.08
C GLN A 79 -11.20 -3.68 -5.35
N LEU A 80 -9.95 -3.23 -5.25
CA LEU A 80 -9.11 -2.80 -6.38
C LEU A 80 -8.29 -3.95 -6.96
N HIS A 81 -8.69 -5.20 -6.74
CA HIS A 81 -8.05 -6.40 -7.29
C HIS A 81 -6.57 -6.59 -6.90
N PHE A 82 -6.12 -5.99 -5.79
CA PHE A 82 -4.88 -6.39 -5.13
C PHE A 82 -5.12 -7.65 -4.28
N LEU A 83 -4.12 -8.52 -4.18
CA LEU A 83 -4.09 -9.54 -3.14
C LEU A 83 -3.38 -8.99 -1.90
N ALA A 84 -4.08 -8.90 -0.78
CA ALA A 84 -3.57 -8.31 0.45
C ALA A 84 -3.15 -9.36 1.47
N THR A 85 -1.94 -9.22 2.02
CA THR A 85 -1.41 -10.05 3.11
C THR A 85 -0.90 -9.14 4.23
N PRO A 86 -1.61 -9.04 5.37
CA PRO A 86 -1.10 -8.33 6.54
C PRO A 86 0.22 -8.94 7.00
N LEU A 87 1.20 -8.10 7.33
CA LEU A 87 2.53 -8.53 7.77
C LEU A 87 2.62 -8.72 9.28
N GLY A 88 1.67 -8.16 10.02
CA GLY A 88 1.56 -8.25 11.47
C GLY A 88 0.26 -7.66 11.96
N TYR A 89 0.16 -7.48 13.28
CA TYR A 89 -1.00 -6.87 13.91
C TYR A 89 -0.99 -5.34 13.73
N GLN A 90 -2.18 -4.75 13.67
CA GLN A 90 -2.30 -3.29 13.69
C GLN A 90 -1.72 -2.69 14.99
N ARG A 91 -1.21 -1.47 14.88
CA ARG A 91 -0.72 -0.65 16.00
C ARG A 91 -1.30 0.76 15.91
N THR A 92 -1.25 1.47 17.03
CA THR A 92 -1.73 2.85 17.12
C THR A 92 -0.55 3.81 17.10
N TYR A 93 -0.54 4.76 16.16
CA TYR A 93 0.42 5.87 16.12
C TYR A 93 -0.36 7.19 16.14
N GLY A 94 -0.21 7.94 17.23
CA GLY A 94 -1.04 9.13 17.47
C GLY A 94 -2.52 8.77 17.46
N ASN A 95 -3.29 9.37 16.54
CA ASN A 95 -4.73 9.15 16.41
C ASN A 95 -5.08 8.15 15.29
N GLN A 96 -4.11 7.44 14.72
CA GLN A 96 -4.32 6.53 13.60
C GLN A 96 -4.02 5.09 13.99
N GLN A 97 -4.88 4.17 13.55
CA GLN A 97 -4.56 2.74 13.49
C GLN A 97 -3.80 2.49 12.19
N VAL A 98 -2.71 1.74 12.25
CA VAL A 98 -1.87 1.44 11.09
C VAL A 98 -1.59 -0.06 11.06
N VAL A 99 -1.63 -0.64 9.86
CA VAL A 99 -1.22 -2.02 9.60
C VAL A 99 -0.28 -2.05 8.39
N ALA A 100 0.83 -2.77 8.50
CA ALA A 100 1.69 -3.04 7.36
C ALA A 100 1.12 -4.19 6.54
N THR A 101 0.98 -3.98 5.23
CA THR A 101 0.37 -4.96 4.32
C THR A 101 1.24 -5.12 3.09
N LEU A 102 1.52 -6.38 2.71
CA LEU A 102 2.04 -6.71 1.40
C LEU A 102 0.86 -6.87 0.43
N LEU A 103 0.84 -6.05 -0.61
CA LEU A 103 -0.11 -6.13 -1.70
C LEU A 103 0.58 -6.72 -2.93
N THR A 104 -0.04 -7.71 -3.57
CA THR A 104 0.37 -8.21 -4.89
C THR A 104 -0.60 -7.70 -5.95
N PHE A 105 -0.06 -7.27 -7.08
CA PHE A 105 -0.84 -6.74 -8.20
C PHE A 105 -0.43 -7.38 -9.53
N THR A 106 -1.35 -7.36 -10.48
CA THR A 106 -1.17 -7.89 -11.84
C THR A 106 -1.82 -6.94 -12.85
N GLU A 107 -1.87 -7.32 -14.12
CA GLU A 107 -2.62 -6.58 -15.13
C GLU A 107 -4.11 -6.43 -14.74
N HIS A 108 -4.69 -7.42 -14.05
CA HIS A 108 -6.07 -7.35 -13.54
C HIS A 108 -6.31 -6.25 -12.51
N THR A 109 -5.26 -5.71 -11.91
CA THR A 109 -5.36 -4.58 -10.98
C THR A 109 -5.66 -3.27 -11.72
N LEU A 110 -5.51 -3.24 -13.05
CA LEU A 110 -5.84 -2.08 -13.90
C LEU A 110 -7.23 -2.19 -14.55
N ASP A 111 -7.93 -3.31 -14.38
CA ASP A 111 -9.30 -3.55 -14.88
C ASP A 111 -10.34 -2.89 -13.95
#